data_AF-A0A942G5D6-F1
#
_entry.id   AF-A0A942G5D6-F1
#
_cell.length_a   1.000
_cell.length_b   1.000
_cell.length_c   1.000
_cell.angle_alpha   90.00
_cell.angle_beta   90.00
_cell.angle_gamma   90.00
#
_symmetry.space_group_name_H-M   'P 1'
#
loop_
_entity.id
_entity.type
_entity.pdbx_description
1 polymer ?
#
loop_
_entity_poly.entity_id
_entity_poly.type
_entity_poly.pdbx_seq_one_letter_code
_entity_poly.pdbx_strand_id
1 'polypeptide(L)' 'ENVRNMLVDEAVAVLDGQGFEVVVERRGGFGAFLRPNRVFDQDPAPGAERLPGATITIYAYEG' A
#
# COMPACT_ATOMS: atom_id res chain seq x y z
N GLU A 1 -2.23 -9.54 -3.66
CA GLU A 1 -1.93 -8.55 -4.72
C GLU A 1 -0.60 -7.85 -4.46
N ASN A 2 0.09 -7.38 -5.51
CA ASN A 2 1.28 -6.53 -5.37
C ASN A 2 0.94 -5.09 -5.79
N VAL A 3 0.91 -4.18 -4.83
CA VAL A 3 0.52 -2.78 -5.08
C VAL A 3 1.70 -1.80 -5.12
N ARG A 4 2.94 -2.30 -5.15
CA ARG A 4 4.13 -1.42 -5.23
C ARG A 4 4.10 -0.57 -6.50
N ASN A 5 4.54 0.67 -6.37
CA ASN A 5 4.52 1.74 -7.37
C ASN A 5 3.13 2.26 -7.77
N MET A 6 2.02 1.70 -7.29
CA MET A 6 0.69 2.28 -7.49
C MET A 6 0.54 3.60 -6.72
N LEU A 7 -0.39 4.45 -7.15
CA LEU A 7 -0.86 5.55 -6.30
C LEU A 7 -1.56 4.96 -5.06
N VAL A 8 -1.49 5.67 -3.94
CA VAL A 8 -2.15 5.22 -2.69
C VAL A 8 -3.62 4.92 -2.90
N ASP A 9 -4.36 5.80 -3.59
CA ASP A 9 -5.81 5.62 -3.79
C ASP A 9 -6.12 4.38 -4.65
N GLU A 10 -5.30 4.12 -5.68
CA GLU A 10 -5.41 2.91 -6.52
C GLU A 10 -5.11 1.65 -5.69
N ALA A 11 -4.04 1.68 -4.90
CA ALA A 11 -3.66 0.57 -4.04
C ALA A 11 -4.73 0.24 -3.00
N VAL A 12 -5.31 1.27 -2.36
CA VAL A 12 -6.41 1.11 -1.40
C VAL A 12 -7.62 0.49 -2.10
N ALA A 13 -8.04 1.02 -3.25
CA ALA A 13 -9.19 0.48 -3.98
C ALA A 13 -9.01 -0.99 -4.40
N VAL A 14 -7.79 -1.36 -4.82
CA VAL A 14 -7.46 -2.75 -5.20
C VAL A 14 -7.52 -3.71 -4.01
N LEU A 15 -7.01 -3.31 -2.84
CA LEU A 15 -6.97 -4.14 -1.64
C LEU A 15 -8.34 -4.22 -0.94
N ASP A 16 -9.04 -3.08 -0.84
CA ASP A 16 -10.40 -3.01 -0.31
C ASP A 16 -11.38 -3.80 -1.18
N GLY A 17 -11.24 -3.74 -2.51
CA GLY A 17 -12.01 -4.56 -3.45
C GLY A 17 -11.77 -6.08 -3.31
N GLN A 18 -10.71 -6.49 -2.62
CA GLN A 18 -10.43 -7.90 -2.26
C GLN A 18 -10.94 -8.26 -0.87
N GLY A 19 -11.57 -7.33 -0.15
CA GLY A 19 -12.09 -7.51 1.19
C GLY A 19 -11.02 -7.42 2.29
N PHE A 20 -9.91 -6.72 2.02
CA PHE A 20 -8.91 -6.41 3.04
C PHE A 20 -9.16 -5.03 3.66
N GLU A 21 -8.90 -4.91 4.96
CA GLU A 21 -8.77 -3.60 5.58
C GLU A 21 -7.41 -3.00 5.22
N VAL A 22 -7.32 -1.69 4.99
CA VAL A 22 -6.07 -1.05 4.55
C VAL A 22 -5.65 0.05 5.52
N VAL A 23 -4.42 -0.04 6.00
CA VAL A 23 -3.75 1.02 6.78
C VAL A 23 -2.66 1.64 5.91
N VAL A 24 -2.62 2.97 5.85
CA VAL A 24 -1.62 3.70 5.07
C VAL A 24 -0.64 4.40 6.00
N GLU A 25 0.62 4.00 5.95
CA GLU A 25 1.71 4.70 6.61
C GLU A 25 2.49 5.56 5.61
N ARG A 26 2.57 6.86 5.87
CA ARG A 26 3.27 7.80 4.98
C ARG A 26 4.66 8.15 5.50
N ARG A 27 5.62 8.28 4.58
CA ARG A 27 7.00 8.69 4.88
C ARG A 27 7.49 9.74 3.89
N GLY A 28 8.05 10.82 4.40
CA GLY A 28 8.72 11.84 3.59
C GLY A 28 10.11 11.44 3.08
N GLY A 29 10.89 12.44 2.66
CA GLY A 29 12.27 12.29 2.20
C GLY A 29 12.43 12.19 0.68
N PHE A 30 13.62 11.78 0.23
CA PHE A 30 13.98 11.80 -1.19
C PHE A 30 13.05 10.95 -2.08
N GLY A 31 12.52 9.86 -1.54
CA GLY A 31 11.53 9.04 -2.24
C GLY A 31 10.22 9.80 -2.53
N ALA A 32 9.76 10.63 -1.60
CA ALA A 32 8.58 11.49 -1.78
C ALA A 32 8.82 12.58 -2.82
N PHE A 33 10.04 13.13 -2.89
CA PHE A 33 10.40 14.07 -3.95
C PHE A 33 10.33 13.44 -5.36
N LEU A 34 10.79 12.20 -5.50
CA LEU A 34 10.83 11.53 -6.80
C LEU A 34 9.49 10.88 -7.19
N ARG A 35 8.74 10.37 -6.21
CA ARG A 35 7.57 9.51 -6.39
C ARG A 35 6.50 9.81 -5.34
N PRO A 36 5.97 11.04 -5.28
CA PRO A 36 4.98 11.43 -4.28
C PRO A 36 3.73 10.55 -4.39
N ASN A 37 3.08 10.30 -3.24
CA ASN A 37 1.85 9.50 -3.15
C ASN A 37 1.94 8.07 -3.73
N ARG A 38 3.13 7.50 -3.88
CA ARG A 38 3.29 6.12 -4.36
C ARG A 38 3.63 5.15 -3.23
N VAL A 39 3.06 3.96 -3.31
CA VAL A 39 3.39 2.83 -2.44
C VAL A 39 4.79 2.34 -2.79
N PHE A 40 5.67 2.26 -1.81
CA PHE A 40 6.99 1.66 -1.96
C PHE A 40 7.09 0.30 -1.27
N ASP A 41 6.22 0.01 -0.29
CA ASP A 41 6.20 -1.30 0.36
C ASP A 41 4.82 -1.68 0.90
N GLN A 42 4.63 -2.96 1.22
CA GLN A 42 3.42 -3.49 1.84
C GLN A 42 3.73 -4.64 2.80
N ASP A 43 2.90 -4.79 3.83
CA ASP A 43 2.94 -5.88 4.79
C ASP A 43 1.50 -6.37 5.11
N PRO A 44 1.21 -7.67 5.03
CA PRO A 44 2.05 -8.77 4.56
C PRO A 44 2.51 -8.62 3.10
N ALA A 45 3.73 -9.10 2.82
CA ALA A 45 4.34 -9.06 1.48
C ALA A 45 3.44 -9.71 0.39
N PRO A 46 3.51 -9.25 -0.87
CA PRO A 46 2.67 -9.80 -1.93
C PRO A 46 2.79 -11.32 -2.03
N GLY A 47 1.66 -12.01 -2.22
CA GLY A 47 1.63 -13.47 -2.32
C GLY A 47 1.66 -14.22 -0.98
N ALA A 48 1.91 -13.55 0.15
CA ALA A 48 1.70 -14.17 1.46
C ALA A 48 0.25 -14.64 1.62
N GLU A 49 0.05 -15.79 2.27
CA GLU A 49 -1.28 -16.26 2.65
C GLU A 49 -1.91 -15.32 3.68
N ARG A 50 -3.21 -15.09 3.53
CA ARG A 50 -3.97 -14.15 4.37
C ARG A 50 -5.36 -14.69 4.63
N LEU A 51 -5.87 -14.41 5.81
CA LEU A 51 -7.27 -14.64 6.13
C LEU A 51 -8.14 -13.59 5.41
N PRO A 52 -9.38 -13.93 5.03
CA PRO A 52 -10.37 -12.94 4.60
C PRO A 52 -10.56 -11.86 5.68
N GLY A 53 -10.62 -10.58 5.29
CA GLY A 53 -10.73 -9.47 6.24
C GLY A 53 -9.42 -9.08 6.93
N ALA A 54 -8.28 -9.69 6.58
CA ALA A 54 -7.01 -9.28 7.16
C ALA A 54 -6.66 -7.82 6.81
N THR A 55 -5.99 -7.15 7.74
CA THR A 55 -5.46 -5.80 7.52
C THR A 55 -4.15 -5.86 6.74
N ILE A 56 -4.01 -5.00 5.73
CA ILE A 56 -2.78 -4.75 4.98
C ILE A 56 -2.27 -3.36 5.33
N THR A 57 -1.03 -3.29 5.79
CA THR A 57 -0.33 -2.01 5.90
C THR A 57 0.40 -1.74 4.59
N ILE A 58 0.10 -0.62 3.95
CA ILE A 58 0.89 -0.11 2.82
C ILE A 58 1.73 1.08 3.27
N TYR A 59 2.99 1.08 2.87
CA TYR A 59 3.92 2.17 3.14
C TYR A 59 4.08 3.00 1.87
N ALA A 60 3.75 4.28 1.96
CA ALA A 60 3.72 5.19 0.84
C ALA A 60 4.55 6.43 1.10
N TYR A 61 5.02 7.05 0.03
CA TYR A 61 5.65 8.34 0.16
C TYR A 61 4.61 9.44 0.44
N GLU A 62 5.01 10.45 1.22
CA GLU A 62 4.22 11.68 1.38
C GLU A 62 3.91 12.31 0.01
N GLY A 63 2.80 13.04 -0.02
CA GLY A 63 2.25 13.69 -1.22
C GLY A 63 2.67 15.14 -1.32
#